data_AF-D5PIG4-F1
#
_entry.id   AF-D5PIG4-F1
#
_cell.length_a   1.000
_cell.length_b   1.000
_cell.length_c   1.000
_cell.angle_alpha   90.00
_cell.angle_beta   90.00
_cell.angle_gamma   90.00
#
_symmetry.space_group_name_H-M   'P 1'
#
loop_
_entity.id
_entity.type
_entity.pdbx_description
1 polymer ?
#
loop_
_entity_poly.entity_id
_entity_poly.type
_entity_poly.pdbx_seq_one_letter_code
_entity_poly.pdbx_strand_id
1 'polypeptide(L)'
;MGAADKVAIDAPFGWPEPFIRAISSEPGRWPLDPDEIRAPLERRTTDFLVRDRTGKTPLSVTTDRIAYCAMRCASLLGALDSPRDGSGRAAEAYPDAALRCWLPTLFTGSLQSYKTKNNAAARGRRRILLAGLLGELGNDFNITDAQQAAVADSDDCLDAFVCALLARAAAAHRTVLPSTPEHQALAMIEGWIHLPEPESLRQLIDRRVPSNQSEIQ
;
A
#
# COMPACT_ATOMS: atom_id res chain seq x y z
N MET A 1 12.18 10.16 -21.12
CA MET A 1 11.49 9.63 -19.93
C MET A 1 12.05 8.25 -19.65
N GLY A 2 12.60 8.03 -18.46
CA GLY A 2 13.03 6.68 -18.06
C GLY A 2 11.82 5.79 -17.78
N ALA A 3 11.92 4.50 -18.08
CA ALA A 3 10.92 3.53 -17.64
C ALA A 3 11.00 3.38 -16.11
N ALA A 4 9.86 3.24 -15.43
CA ALA A 4 9.83 2.90 -14.02
C ALA A 4 10.05 1.40 -13.83
N ASP A 5 11.00 1.03 -12.97
CA ASP A 5 11.30 -0.38 -12.64
C ASP A 5 10.17 -1.01 -11.80
N LYS A 6 9.47 -0.20 -11.00
CA LYS A 6 8.37 -0.59 -10.12
C LYS A 6 7.32 0.50 -10.05
N VAL A 7 6.05 0.13 -9.94
CA VAL A 7 4.92 1.03 -9.68
C VAL A 7 4.17 0.52 -8.47
N ALA A 8 3.77 1.41 -7.57
CA ALA A 8 2.85 1.07 -6.49
C ALA A 8 1.48 1.72 -6.75
N ILE A 9 0.41 0.96 -6.55
CA ILE A 9 -0.96 1.35 -6.92
C ILE A 9 -1.82 1.35 -5.66
N ASP A 10 -2.47 2.47 -5.35
CA ASP A 10 -3.43 2.61 -4.25
C ASP A 10 -4.81 2.05 -4.66
N ALA A 11 -4.88 0.74 -4.83
CA ALA A 11 -6.11 -0.01 -5.08
C ALA A 11 -5.90 -1.48 -4.74
N PRO A 12 -6.92 -2.19 -4.24
CA PRO A 12 -6.81 -3.63 -3.97
C PRO A 12 -6.47 -4.43 -5.23
N PHE A 13 -5.58 -5.42 -5.11
CA PHE A 13 -5.18 -6.28 -6.23
C PHE A 13 -6.07 -7.51 -6.39
N GLY A 14 -6.89 -7.82 -5.39
CA GLY A 14 -7.78 -8.98 -5.38
C GLY A 14 -8.83 -8.91 -4.29
N TRP A 15 -9.50 -10.04 -4.10
CA TRP A 15 -10.56 -10.25 -3.11
C TRP A 15 -10.14 -11.34 -2.13
N PRO A 16 -10.73 -11.41 -0.92
CA PRO A 16 -10.50 -12.51 0.00
C PRO A 16 -10.79 -13.85 -0.69
N GLU A 17 -9.89 -14.82 -0.54
CA GLU A 17 -10.05 -16.14 -1.12
C GLU A 17 -11.37 -16.82 -0.67
N PRO A 18 -11.76 -16.74 0.62
CA PRO A 18 -13.04 -17.28 1.07
C PRO A 18 -14.24 -16.64 0.36
N PHE A 19 -14.16 -15.34 0.03
CA PHE A 19 -15.22 -14.66 -0.70
C PHE A 19 -15.30 -15.15 -2.15
N ILE A 20 -14.16 -15.31 -2.82
CA ILE A 20 -14.09 -15.86 -4.17
C ILE A 20 -14.74 -17.26 -4.19
N ARG A 21 -14.43 -18.12 -3.22
CA ARG A 21 -15.05 -19.44 -3.09
C ARG A 21 -16.56 -19.35 -2.87
N ALA A 22 -17.01 -18.43 -2.00
CA ALA A 22 -18.42 -18.24 -1.69
C ALA A 22 -19.24 -17.91 -2.96
N ILE A 23 -18.79 -16.91 -3.74
CA ILE A 23 -19.52 -16.47 -4.93
C ILE A 23 -19.36 -17.39 -6.14
N SER A 24 -18.34 -18.25 -6.13
CA SER A 24 -18.12 -19.28 -7.16
C SER A 24 -18.87 -20.58 -6.86
N SER A 25 -19.54 -20.66 -5.71
CA SER A 25 -20.34 -21.82 -5.32
C SER A 25 -21.73 -21.83 -5.99
N GLU A 26 -22.51 -22.89 -5.75
CA GLU A 26 -23.84 -23.04 -6.34
C GLU A 26 -24.76 -21.85 -5.99
N PRO A 27 -25.44 -21.24 -6.99
CA PRO A 27 -26.35 -20.13 -6.74
C PRO A 27 -27.39 -20.44 -5.66
N GLY A 28 -27.57 -19.50 -4.73
CA GLY A 28 -28.51 -19.65 -3.59
C GLY A 28 -27.90 -20.34 -2.36
N ARG A 29 -26.67 -20.85 -2.44
CA ARG A 29 -25.93 -21.37 -1.29
C ARG A 29 -24.92 -20.34 -0.79
N TRP A 30 -24.89 -20.10 0.51
CA TRP A 30 -23.90 -19.27 1.18
C TRP A 30 -23.10 -20.13 2.18
N PRO A 31 -21.78 -19.96 2.29
CA PRO A 31 -20.95 -20.87 3.08
C PRO A 31 -20.99 -20.60 4.59
N LEU A 32 -21.65 -19.53 5.03
CA LEU A 32 -21.76 -19.15 6.43
C LEU A 32 -23.22 -19.13 6.88
N ASP A 33 -23.47 -19.61 8.09
CA ASP A 33 -24.73 -19.35 8.80
C ASP A 33 -24.80 -17.88 9.25
N PRO A 34 -26.00 -17.32 9.51
CA PRO A 34 -26.18 -15.89 9.84
C PRO A 34 -25.35 -15.39 11.04
N ASP A 35 -25.04 -16.26 11.99
CA ASP A 35 -24.33 -15.92 13.23
C ASP A 35 -22.81 -16.18 13.15
N GLU A 36 -22.31 -16.73 12.03
CA GLU A 36 -20.89 -17.01 11.85
C GLU A 36 -20.06 -15.74 11.56
N ILE A 37 -18.77 -15.81 11.88
CA ILE A 37 -17.85 -14.69 11.71
C ILE A 37 -17.61 -14.43 10.23
N ARG A 38 -18.19 -13.35 9.72
CA ARG A 38 -18.05 -12.90 8.31
C ARG A 38 -16.70 -12.27 7.94
N ALA A 39 -15.86 -11.93 8.93
CA ALA A 39 -14.63 -11.17 8.69
C ALA A 39 -13.70 -11.76 7.60
N PRO A 40 -13.52 -13.10 7.48
CA PRO A 40 -12.72 -13.70 6.41
C PRO A 40 -13.31 -13.53 4.99
N LEU A 41 -14.61 -13.28 4.85
CA LEU A 41 -15.23 -12.95 3.55
C LEU A 41 -15.08 -11.46 3.20
N GLU A 42 -14.94 -10.61 4.21
CA GLU A 42 -14.87 -9.16 4.03
C GLU A 42 -13.43 -8.66 3.84
N ARG A 43 -12.45 -9.35 4.41
CA ARG A 43 -11.09 -8.84 4.55
C ARG A 43 -10.07 -9.88 4.14
N ARG A 44 -9.04 -9.40 3.45
CA ARG A 44 -7.89 -10.20 3.02
C ARG A 44 -6.95 -10.42 4.19
N THR A 45 -6.09 -11.42 4.08
CA THR A 45 -5.02 -11.68 5.04
C THR A 45 -4.15 -10.43 5.26
N THR A 46 -3.80 -9.73 4.18
CA THR A 46 -3.00 -8.51 4.28
C THR A 46 -3.73 -7.37 5.00
N ASP A 47 -5.07 -7.33 4.98
CA ASP A 47 -5.82 -6.26 5.62
C ASP A 47 -5.78 -6.39 7.15
N PHE A 48 -5.80 -7.62 7.66
CA PHE A 48 -5.60 -7.91 9.09
C PHE A 48 -4.18 -7.53 9.53
N LEU A 49 -3.16 -7.88 8.74
CA LEU A 49 -1.78 -7.50 9.01
C LEU A 49 -1.60 -5.98 9.06
N VAL A 50 -2.26 -5.24 8.16
CA VAL A 50 -2.23 -3.77 8.16
C VAL A 50 -2.85 -3.20 9.43
N ARG A 51 -4.02 -3.69 9.83
CA ARG A 51 -4.68 -3.27 11.07
C ARG A 51 -3.78 -3.53 12.27
N ASP A 52 -3.21 -4.72 12.37
CA ASP A 52 -2.41 -5.12 13.53
C ASP A 52 -1.10 -4.32 13.61
N ARG A 53 -0.49 -3.95 12.49
CA ARG A 53 0.75 -3.14 12.46
C ARG A 53 0.55 -1.64 12.62
N THR A 54 -0.57 -1.10 12.14
CA THR A 54 -0.73 0.37 12.01
C THR A 54 -1.90 0.93 12.81
N GLY A 55 -2.75 0.07 13.36
CA GLY A 55 -4.04 0.44 13.95
C GLY A 55 -5.09 0.89 12.93
N LYS A 56 -4.74 0.97 11.65
CA LYS A 56 -5.64 1.38 10.58
C LYS A 56 -6.28 0.16 9.93
N THR A 57 -7.59 0.10 9.97
CA THR A 57 -8.36 -0.91 9.23
C THR A 57 -8.53 -0.46 7.76
N PRO A 58 -8.06 -1.23 6.76
CA PRO A 58 -8.38 -0.98 5.35
C PRO A 58 -9.89 -1.06 5.10
N LEU A 59 -10.35 -0.46 4.01
CA LEU A 59 -11.73 -0.70 3.55
C LEU A 59 -11.85 -2.14 3.00
N SER A 60 -13.00 -2.76 3.19
CA SER A 60 -13.30 -4.09 2.67
C SER A 60 -13.51 -4.02 1.16
N VAL A 61 -12.70 -4.73 0.39
CA VAL A 61 -12.88 -4.82 -1.08
C VAL A 61 -14.19 -5.52 -1.47
N THR A 62 -14.74 -6.33 -0.57
CA THR A 62 -15.98 -7.07 -0.76
C THR A 62 -17.22 -6.21 -0.48
N THR A 63 -17.19 -5.38 0.56
CA THR A 63 -18.39 -4.73 1.11
C THR A 63 -18.36 -3.20 1.10
N ASP A 64 -17.21 -2.56 0.83
CA ASP A 64 -17.07 -1.11 0.71
C ASP A 64 -16.96 -0.64 -0.75
N ARG A 65 -16.94 0.68 -0.95
CA ARG A 65 -16.95 1.34 -2.27
C ARG A 65 -15.66 1.20 -3.10
N ILE A 66 -14.73 0.33 -2.71
CA ILE A 66 -13.43 0.17 -3.40
C ILE A 66 -13.41 -0.98 -4.42
N ALA A 67 -14.48 -1.80 -4.49
CA ALA A 67 -14.56 -2.93 -5.44
C ALA A 67 -14.34 -2.52 -6.90
N TYR A 68 -14.84 -1.35 -7.29
CA TYR A 68 -14.68 -0.85 -8.67
C TYR A 68 -13.21 -0.48 -8.98
N CYS A 69 -12.49 0.06 -8.01
CA CYS A 69 -11.04 0.29 -8.14
C CYS A 69 -10.30 -1.05 -8.27
N ALA A 70 -10.68 -2.07 -7.50
CA ALA A 70 -10.10 -3.41 -7.57
C ALA A 70 -10.35 -4.07 -8.94
N MET A 71 -11.55 -3.96 -9.52
CA MET A 71 -11.85 -4.47 -10.88
C MET A 71 -10.97 -3.84 -11.96
N ARG A 72 -10.76 -2.52 -11.87
CA ARG A 72 -9.85 -1.81 -12.78
C ARG A 72 -8.40 -2.25 -12.57
N CYS A 73 -7.98 -2.38 -11.31
CA CYS A 73 -6.63 -2.83 -10.98
C CYS A 73 -6.38 -4.25 -11.49
N ALA A 74 -7.32 -5.17 -11.33
CA ALA A 74 -7.24 -6.53 -11.86
C ALA A 74 -7.05 -6.55 -13.39
N SER A 75 -7.76 -5.68 -14.12
CA SER A 75 -7.56 -5.53 -15.58
C SER A 75 -6.16 -5.04 -15.93
N LEU A 76 -5.64 -4.06 -15.18
CA LEU A 76 -4.28 -3.53 -15.37
C LEU A 76 -3.20 -4.59 -15.07
N LEU A 77 -3.34 -5.32 -13.97
CA LEU A 77 -2.40 -6.37 -13.59
C LEU A 77 -2.38 -7.50 -14.63
N GLY A 78 -3.54 -7.90 -15.16
CA GLY A 78 -3.62 -8.87 -16.25
C GLY A 78 -2.96 -8.38 -17.53
N ALA A 79 -3.15 -7.12 -17.90
CA ALA A 79 -2.49 -6.53 -19.07
C ALA A 79 -0.96 -6.39 -18.91
N LEU A 80 -0.48 -6.27 -17.66
CA LEU A 80 0.94 -6.19 -17.32
C LEU A 80 1.58 -7.55 -17.05
N ASP A 81 0.78 -8.62 -17.00
CA ASP A 81 1.19 -9.95 -16.50
C ASP A 81 1.93 -9.87 -15.15
N SER A 82 1.43 -9.03 -14.24
CA SER A 82 2.07 -8.79 -12.94
C SER A 82 1.38 -9.62 -11.85
N PRO A 83 2.14 -10.38 -11.03
CA PRO A 83 1.59 -11.08 -9.88
C PRO A 83 1.08 -10.10 -8.82
N ARG A 84 0.11 -10.58 -8.02
CA ARG A 84 -0.61 -9.76 -7.03
C ARG A 84 0.12 -9.62 -5.69
N ASP A 85 1.06 -10.51 -5.40
CA ASP A 85 1.91 -10.47 -4.21
C ASP A 85 2.95 -9.33 -4.25
N GLY A 86 3.02 -8.62 -5.38
CA GLY A 86 3.94 -7.52 -5.62
C GLY A 86 5.37 -7.95 -5.90
N SER A 87 5.63 -9.20 -6.28
CA SER A 87 6.96 -9.65 -6.73
C SER A 87 7.34 -9.12 -8.13
N GLY A 88 6.36 -8.78 -8.96
CA GLY A 88 6.56 -8.26 -10.33
C GLY A 88 6.72 -6.74 -10.41
N ARG A 89 6.16 -6.12 -11.46
CA ARG A 89 6.32 -4.68 -11.73
C ARG A 89 5.38 -3.79 -10.93
N ALA A 90 4.25 -4.33 -10.48
CA ALA A 90 3.27 -3.63 -9.66
C ALA A 90 3.37 -4.09 -8.20
N ALA A 91 3.11 -3.19 -7.26
CA ALA A 91 2.94 -3.48 -5.84
C ALA A 91 1.66 -2.80 -5.32
N GLU A 92 0.91 -3.45 -4.45
CA GLU A 92 -0.26 -2.82 -3.83
C GLU A 92 0.19 -1.85 -2.74
N ALA A 93 -0.27 -0.61 -2.82
CA ALA A 93 0.05 0.46 -1.88
C ALA A 93 -1.13 0.77 -0.96
N TYR A 94 -0.83 1.25 0.23
CA TYR A 94 -1.80 1.92 1.09
C TYR A 94 -1.15 3.14 1.77
N PRO A 95 -1.28 4.35 1.18
CA PRO A 95 -0.56 5.55 1.62
C PRO A 95 -0.73 5.91 3.10
N ASP A 96 -1.94 5.85 3.65
CA ASP A 96 -2.18 6.13 5.08
C ASP A 96 -1.41 5.16 5.98
N ALA A 97 -1.40 3.87 5.64
CA ALA A 97 -0.69 2.85 6.41
C ALA A 97 0.83 3.03 6.30
N ALA A 98 1.35 3.35 5.11
CA ALA A 98 2.77 3.63 4.92
C ALA A 98 3.25 4.86 5.69
N LEU A 99 2.46 5.93 5.70
CA LEU A 99 2.74 7.12 6.50
C LEU A 99 2.78 6.80 8.01
N ARG A 100 1.91 5.90 8.49
CA ARG A 100 1.94 5.44 9.90
C ARG A 100 3.17 4.61 10.23
N CYS A 101 3.69 3.83 9.27
CA CYS A 101 4.93 3.08 9.44
C CYS A 101 6.16 3.99 9.48
N TRP A 102 6.24 4.98 8.58
CA TRP A 102 7.40 5.87 8.49
C TRP A 102 7.41 7.02 9.49
N LEU A 103 6.24 7.58 9.81
CA LEU A 103 6.10 8.77 10.65
C LEU A 103 5.19 8.50 11.87
N PRO A 104 5.42 7.44 12.66
CA PRO A 104 4.49 7.00 13.71
C PRO A 104 4.21 8.08 14.76
N THR A 105 5.20 8.92 15.08
CA THR A 105 5.08 10.05 16.02
C THR A 105 4.10 11.11 15.54
N LEU A 106 3.91 11.21 14.23
CA LEU A 106 2.92 12.13 13.65
C LEU A 106 1.51 11.54 13.69
N PHE A 107 1.27 10.29 14.10
CA PHE A 107 -0.06 9.67 14.14
C PHE A 107 -0.54 9.36 15.57
N THR A 108 0.11 9.92 16.59
CA THR A 108 -0.29 9.76 17.99
C THR A 108 -1.46 10.69 18.36
N GLY A 109 -2.48 10.17 19.06
CA GLY A 109 -3.62 10.96 19.56
C GLY A 109 -4.71 11.25 18.51
N SER A 110 -5.66 12.12 18.86
CA SER A 110 -6.77 12.54 17.98
C SER A 110 -6.29 13.61 16.98
N LEU A 111 -5.42 13.21 16.06
CA LEU A 111 -4.96 14.09 15.00
C LEU A 111 -5.96 14.10 13.84
N GLN A 112 -6.18 15.28 13.27
CA GLN A 112 -7.10 15.46 12.16
C GLN A 112 -6.65 14.68 10.93
N SER A 113 -7.62 14.12 10.20
CA SER A 113 -7.41 13.48 8.91
C SER A 113 -6.74 14.44 7.92
N TYR A 114 -5.78 13.93 7.14
CA TYR A 114 -5.24 14.69 6.00
C TYR A 114 -6.15 14.63 4.77
N LYS A 115 -7.16 13.76 4.76
CA LYS A 115 -8.11 13.56 3.66
C LYS A 115 -9.33 14.46 3.84
N THR A 116 -9.29 15.65 3.23
CA THR A 116 -10.43 16.56 3.01
C THR A 116 -9.98 17.69 2.08
N LYS A 117 -10.70 17.89 0.97
CA LYS A 117 -10.46 19.01 0.04
C LYS A 117 -10.97 20.31 0.66
N ASN A 118 -10.30 21.43 0.35
CA ASN A 118 -10.66 22.79 0.79
C ASN A 118 -10.69 23.04 2.31
N ASN A 119 -10.12 22.15 3.12
CA ASN A 119 -9.97 22.38 4.56
C ASN A 119 -8.54 22.86 4.87
N ALA A 120 -8.42 24.06 5.47
CA ALA A 120 -7.13 24.65 5.82
C ALA A 120 -6.32 23.77 6.79
N ALA A 121 -7.00 23.09 7.72
CA ALA A 121 -6.36 22.20 8.68
C ALA A 121 -5.86 20.90 8.01
N ALA A 122 -6.59 20.35 7.04
CA ALA A 122 -6.13 19.20 6.25
C ALA A 122 -4.90 19.56 5.39
N ARG A 123 -4.85 20.75 4.78
CA ARG A 123 -3.65 21.27 4.11
C ARG A 123 -2.48 21.41 5.08
N GLY A 124 -2.71 22.00 6.27
CA GLY A 124 -1.69 22.10 7.31
C GLY A 124 -1.13 20.72 7.70
N ARG A 125 -2.01 19.73 7.85
CA ARG A 125 -1.63 18.35 8.12
C ARG A 125 -0.79 17.74 7.00
N ARG A 126 -1.15 17.93 5.72
CA ARG A 126 -0.35 17.46 4.58
C ARG A 126 1.03 18.10 4.53
N ARG A 127 1.16 19.39 4.86
CA ARG A 127 2.47 20.07 4.98
C ARG A 127 3.33 19.45 6.07
N ILE A 128 2.76 19.14 7.23
CA ILE A 128 3.48 18.48 8.33
C ILE A 128 3.96 17.09 7.90
N LEU A 129 3.10 16.31 7.24
CA LEU A 129 3.47 14.99 6.72
C LEU A 129 4.57 15.06 5.66
N LEU A 130 4.43 15.97 4.69
CA LEU A 130 5.45 16.19 3.66
C LEU A 130 6.78 16.62 4.28
N ALA A 131 6.77 17.55 5.24
CA ALA A 131 7.98 17.97 5.94
C ALA A 131 8.64 16.81 6.69
N GLY A 132 7.86 15.94 7.34
CA GLY A 132 8.36 14.72 7.96
C GLY A 132 9.02 13.77 6.96
N LEU A 133 8.37 13.51 5.82
CA LEU A 133 8.95 12.69 4.75
C LEU A 133 10.26 13.27 4.21
N LEU A 134 10.29 14.57 3.91
CA LEU A 134 11.48 15.24 3.36
C LEU A 134 12.62 15.33 4.39
N GLY A 135 12.30 15.49 5.67
CA GLY A 135 13.28 15.45 6.75
C GLY A 135 14.03 14.12 6.82
N GLU A 136 13.31 13.00 6.67
CA GLU A 136 13.89 11.65 6.67
C GLU A 136 14.63 11.32 5.35
N LEU A 137 14.08 11.77 4.21
CA LEU A 137 14.70 11.60 2.90
C LEU A 137 15.99 12.41 2.77
N GLY A 138 16.08 13.57 3.44
CA GLY A 138 17.26 14.43 3.44
C GLY A 138 17.47 15.20 2.13
N ASN A 139 18.59 15.94 2.06
CA ASN A 139 18.86 16.92 1.00
C ASN A 139 19.15 16.31 -0.37
N ASP A 140 19.48 15.01 -0.44
CA ASP A 140 19.76 14.33 -1.70
C ASP A 140 18.49 13.97 -2.48
N PHE A 141 17.32 14.11 -1.85
CA PHE A 141 16.03 13.92 -2.52
C PHE A 141 15.61 15.17 -3.29
N ASN A 142 15.64 15.08 -4.62
CA ASN A 142 15.28 16.20 -5.48
C ASN A 142 13.75 16.33 -5.63
N ILE A 143 13.19 17.41 -5.09
CA ILE A 143 11.80 17.81 -5.27
C ILE A 143 11.70 19.32 -5.39
N THR A 144 10.99 19.80 -6.41
CA THR A 144 10.82 21.24 -6.66
C THR A 144 9.77 21.86 -5.72
N ASP A 145 9.86 23.16 -5.48
CA ASP A 145 8.86 23.89 -4.67
C ASP A 145 7.44 23.74 -5.22
N ALA A 146 7.30 23.71 -6.55
CA ALA A 146 6.01 23.50 -7.21
C ALA A 146 5.42 22.10 -6.91
N GLN A 147 6.26 21.06 -6.88
CA GLN A 147 5.84 19.71 -6.49
C GLN A 147 5.50 19.64 -5.01
N GLN A 148 6.29 20.28 -4.14
CA GLN A 148 5.98 20.35 -2.71
C GLN A 148 4.62 21.04 -2.46
N ALA A 149 4.34 22.14 -3.17
CA ALA A 149 3.07 22.83 -3.10
C ALA A 149 1.91 21.93 -3.55
N ALA A 150 2.06 21.23 -4.68
CA ALA A 150 1.04 20.30 -5.18
C ALA A 150 0.72 19.17 -4.17
N VAL A 151 1.76 18.57 -3.58
CA VAL A 151 1.62 17.53 -2.54
C VAL A 151 0.94 18.07 -1.28
N ALA A 152 1.26 19.30 -0.87
CA ALA A 152 0.63 19.94 0.29
C ALA A 152 -0.86 20.28 0.04
N ASP A 153 -1.21 20.66 -1.19
CA ASP A 153 -2.54 21.17 -1.49
C ASP A 153 -3.57 20.07 -1.80
N SER A 154 -3.12 18.91 -2.28
CA SER A 154 -3.98 17.78 -2.67
C SER A 154 -3.63 16.49 -1.93
N ASP A 155 -4.61 15.85 -1.32
CA ASP A 155 -4.47 14.51 -0.76
C ASP A 155 -4.18 13.47 -1.84
N ASP A 156 -4.76 13.62 -3.03
CA ASP A 156 -4.44 12.76 -4.19
C ASP A 156 -2.95 12.86 -4.57
N CYS A 157 -2.35 14.06 -4.48
CA CYS A 157 -0.93 14.25 -4.78
C CYS A 157 -0.02 13.72 -3.68
N LEU A 158 -0.41 13.85 -2.40
CA LEU A 158 0.31 13.22 -1.29
C LEU A 158 0.26 11.69 -1.38
N ASP A 159 -0.91 11.12 -1.66
CA ASP A 159 -1.08 9.68 -1.83
C ASP A 159 -0.22 9.17 -3.00
N ALA A 160 -0.21 9.88 -4.12
CA ALA A 160 0.67 9.55 -5.26
C ALA A 160 2.18 9.65 -4.92
N PHE A 161 2.58 10.67 -4.14
CA PHE A 161 3.96 10.82 -3.68
C PHE A 161 4.38 9.65 -2.78
N VAL A 162 3.53 9.27 -1.82
CA VAL A 162 3.75 8.13 -0.92
C VAL A 162 3.78 6.82 -1.71
N CYS A 163 2.90 6.63 -2.70
CA CYS A 163 2.95 5.48 -3.62
C CYS A 163 4.28 5.39 -4.37
N ALA A 164 4.84 6.51 -4.84
CA ALA A 164 6.15 6.51 -5.50
C ALA A 164 7.28 6.06 -4.56
N LEU A 165 7.26 6.51 -3.30
CA LEU A 165 8.21 6.06 -2.28
C LEU A 165 8.04 4.58 -1.95
N LEU A 166 6.79 4.10 -1.85
CA LEU A 166 6.49 2.67 -1.64
C LEU A 166 6.97 1.80 -2.80
N ALA A 167 6.82 2.26 -4.04
CA ALA A 167 7.34 1.55 -5.20
C ALA A 167 8.85 1.38 -5.10
N ARG A 168 9.56 2.43 -4.68
CA ARG A 168 11.01 2.38 -4.41
C ARG A 168 11.34 1.44 -3.25
N ALA A 169 10.58 1.48 -2.16
CA ALA A 169 10.77 0.59 -1.01
C ALA A 169 10.58 -0.88 -1.40
N ALA A 170 9.53 -1.20 -2.16
CA ALA A 170 9.28 -2.55 -2.65
C ALA A 170 10.39 -3.02 -3.59
N ALA A 171 10.87 -2.16 -4.49
CA ALA A 171 12.00 -2.46 -5.37
C ALA A 171 13.32 -2.66 -4.60
N ALA A 172 13.49 -1.99 -3.47
CA ALA A 172 14.66 -2.12 -2.60
C ALA A 172 14.51 -3.22 -1.53
N HIS A 173 13.45 -4.04 -1.58
CA HIS A 173 13.13 -5.06 -0.58
C HIS A 173 13.01 -4.52 0.85
N ARG A 174 12.53 -3.28 1.00
CA ARG A 174 12.30 -2.57 2.28
C ARG A 174 10.83 -2.55 2.68
N THR A 175 10.12 -3.62 2.34
CA THR A 175 8.71 -3.79 2.68
C THR A 175 8.48 -5.13 3.33
N VAL A 176 7.46 -5.20 4.17
CA VAL A 176 7.03 -6.41 4.84
C VAL A 176 6.49 -7.40 3.81
N LEU A 177 7.15 -8.54 3.67
CA LEU A 177 6.73 -9.65 2.83
C LEU A 177 5.84 -10.65 3.61
N PRO A 178 5.00 -11.45 2.92
CA PRO A 178 4.28 -12.54 3.55
C PRO A 178 5.26 -13.55 4.18
N SER A 179 5.10 -13.77 5.48
CA SER A 179 6.07 -14.52 6.30
C SER A 179 5.82 -16.02 6.41
N THR A 180 4.63 -16.51 6.04
CA THR A 180 4.26 -17.93 6.12
C THR A 180 3.89 -18.47 4.73
N PRO A 181 4.03 -19.78 4.48
CA PRO A 181 3.60 -20.40 3.22
C PRO A 181 2.12 -20.14 2.89
N GLU A 182 1.26 -20.12 3.91
CA GLU A 182 -0.15 -19.78 3.76
C GLU A 182 -0.35 -18.33 3.31
N HIS A 183 0.32 -17.37 3.95
CA HIS A 183 0.25 -15.96 3.53
C HIS A 183 0.83 -15.76 2.14
N GLN A 184 1.87 -16.50 1.75
CA GLN A 184 2.44 -16.45 0.40
C GLN A 184 1.44 -16.94 -0.65
N ALA A 185 0.76 -18.06 -0.38
CA ALA A 185 -0.28 -18.58 -1.26
C ALA A 185 -1.46 -17.61 -1.38
N LEU A 186 -1.91 -17.03 -0.26
CA LEU A 186 -3.00 -16.05 -0.25
C LEU A 186 -2.59 -14.74 -0.92
N ALA A 187 -1.36 -14.25 -0.75
CA ALA A 187 -0.86 -13.04 -1.41
C ALA A 187 -0.95 -13.13 -2.95
N MET A 188 -0.71 -14.32 -3.52
CA MET A 188 -0.85 -14.55 -4.96
C MET A 188 -2.31 -14.47 -5.45
N ILE A 189 -3.28 -14.77 -4.57
CA ILE A 189 -4.71 -14.78 -4.89
C ILE A 189 -5.34 -13.42 -4.58
N GLU A 190 -5.19 -12.97 -3.34
CA GLU A 190 -5.86 -11.81 -2.73
C GLU A 190 -5.14 -10.48 -3.00
N GLY A 191 -3.84 -10.53 -3.28
CA GLY A 191 -2.95 -9.38 -3.25
C GLY A 191 -2.31 -9.14 -1.88
N TRP A 192 -1.23 -8.36 -1.87
CA TRP A 192 -0.46 -8.05 -0.65
C TRP A 192 -0.16 -6.56 -0.54
N ILE A 193 -0.68 -5.90 0.50
CA ILE A 193 -0.38 -4.48 0.77
C ILE A 193 1.06 -4.38 1.28
N HIS A 194 1.90 -3.72 0.50
CA HIS A 194 3.28 -3.46 0.90
C HIS A 194 3.34 -2.37 1.96
N LEU A 195 3.62 -2.78 3.20
CA LEU A 195 3.98 -1.85 4.27
C LEU A 195 5.49 -1.68 4.31
N PRO A 196 6.00 -0.45 4.40
CA PRO A 196 7.44 -0.23 4.44
C PRO A 196 7.99 -0.59 5.82
N GLU A 197 9.26 -0.97 5.87
CA GLU A 197 10.00 -1.11 7.13
C GLU A 197 10.05 0.27 7.83
N PRO A 198 9.90 0.33 9.16
CA PRO A 198 10.17 1.56 9.91
C PRO A 198 11.58 2.10 9.59
N GLU A 199 11.74 3.42 9.60
CA GLU A 199 13.05 4.09 9.38
C GLU A 199 13.72 3.83 8.02
N SER A 200 13.02 3.21 7.06
CA SER A 200 13.58 2.87 5.75
C SER A 200 13.67 4.04 4.76
N LEU A 201 13.02 5.18 5.02
CA LEU A 201 12.94 6.32 4.08
C LEU A 201 14.32 6.79 3.61
N ARG A 202 15.26 6.98 4.55
CA ARG A 202 16.62 7.43 4.24
C ARG A 202 17.38 6.45 3.34
N GLN A 203 17.05 5.17 3.41
CA GLN A 203 17.70 4.12 2.63
C GLN A 203 17.17 4.09 1.19
N LEU A 204 16.02 4.71 0.90
CA LEU A 204 15.42 4.72 -0.44
C LEU A 204 16.23 5.56 -1.44
N ILE A 205 16.99 6.54 -0.95
CA ILE A 205 17.85 7.42 -1.74
C ILE A 205 19.28 6.89 -1.90
N ASP A 206 19.70 5.91 -1.10
CA ASP A 206 21.06 5.36 -1.19
C ASP A 206 21.17 4.57 -2.51
N ARG A 207 22.05 5.06 -3.40
CA ARG A 207 22.25 4.46 -4.74
C ARG A 207 23.19 3.27 -4.71
N ARG A 208 23.55 2.74 -3.54
CA ARG A 208 24.30 1.48 -3.44
C ARG A 208 23.45 0.35 -4.01
N VAL A 209 23.63 0.12 -5.32
CA VAL A 209 23.28 -1.12 -6.00
C VAL A 209 23.83 -2.26 -5.13
N PRO A 210 23.03 -3.25 -4.73
CA PRO A 210 23.58 -4.46 -4.15
C PRO A 210 24.54 -5.03 -5.18
N SER A 211 25.83 -4.95 -4.91
CA SER A 211 26.85 -5.65 -5.66
C SER A 211 26.51 -7.13 -5.57
N ASN A 212 26.08 -7.72 -6.68
CA ASN A 212 26.00 -9.16 -6.82
C ASN A 212 27.43 -9.70 -6.72
N GLN A 213 27.83 -10.09 -5.51
CA GLN A 213 28.89 -11.04 -5.23
C GLN A 213 28.14 -12.18 -4.52
N SER A 214 28.11 -13.41 -5.02
CA SER A 214 29.25 -14.15 -5.57
C SER A 214 28.77 -15.28 -6.49
N GLU A 215 29.31 -15.31 -7.71
CA GLU A 215 29.75 -16.58 -8.28
C GLU A 215 30.87 -17.11 -7.38
N ILE A 216 30.64 -18.26 -6.75
CA ILE A 216 31.73 -19.13 -6.29
C ILE A 216 31.32 -20.56 -6.65
N GLN A 217 31.98 -21.04 -7.71
CA GLN A 217 32.48 -22.39 -8.02
C GLN A 217 31.55 -23.59 -7.80
#